data_AF-A0A7K2NS82-F1
#
_entry.id   AF-A0A7K2NS82-F1
#
_cell.length_a   1.000
_cell.length_b   1.000
_cell.length_c   1.000
_cell.angle_alpha   90.00
_cell.angle_beta   90.00
_cell.angle_gamma   90.00
#
_symmetry.space_group_name_H-M   'P 1'
#
loop_
_entity.id
_entity.type
_entity.pdbx_description
1 polymer ?
#
loop_
_entity_poly.entity_id
_entity_poly.type
_entity_poly.pdbx_seq_one_letter_code
_entity_poly.pdbx_strand_id
1 'polypeptide(L)'
;MTVEVSDVPEAKRYEARVDGESKVAGVAEYIRTAELVAFVHTEVEPEYEGAGVGSALVRAALDEARAANLRVLATCPFFAGWISRHPEYQDLLYQSRSRVSD
;
A
#
# COMPACT_ATOMS: atom_id res chain seq x y z
N MET A 1 14.23 -15.03 -4.74
CA MET A 1 12.86 -14.76 -4.34
C MET A 1 12.42 -13.46 -4.99
N THR A 2 11.53 -13.57 -5.97
CA THR A 2 10.92 -12.44 -6.67
C THR A 2 9.51 -12.25 -6.12
N VAL A 3 9.14 -11.02 -5.78
CA VAL A 3 7.77 -10.67 -5.36
C VAL A 3 7.11 -9.90 -6.48
N GLU A 4 6.04 -10.46 -7.02
CA GLU A 4 5.20 -9.82 -8.04
C GLU A 4 3.96 -9.26 -7.37
N VAL A 5 3.64 -7.99 -7.64
CA VAL A 5 2.48 -7.31 -7.06
C VAL A 5 1.54 -6.86 -8.19
N SER A 6 0.25 -7.14 -8.03
CA SER A 6 -0.80 -6.75 -8.98
C SER A 6 -1.98 -6.11 -8.25
N ASP A 7 -2.55 -5.04 -8.81
CA ASP A 7 -3.85 -4.50 -8.37
C ASP A 7 -4.98 -5.46 -8.79
N VAL A 8 -5.91 -5.72 -7.88
CA VAL A 8 -7.12 -6.53 -8.09
C VAL A 8 -8.34 -5.66 -7.74
N PRO A 9 -8.77 -4.76 -8.66
CA PRO A 9 -9.76 -3.72 -8.35
C PRO A 9 -11.13 -4.25 -7.89
N GLU A 10 -11.55 -5.42 -8.39
CA GLU A 10 -12.77 -6.12 -7.98
C GLU A 10 -12.74 -6.54 -6.51
N ALA A 11 -11.55 -6.81 -5.97
CA ALA A 11 -11.32 -7.16 -4.58
C ALA A 11 -10.81 -5.97 -3.74
N LYS A 12 -10.61 -4.81 -4.35
CA LYS A 12 -10.11 -3.58 -3.72
C LYS A 12 -8.81 -3.78 -2.94
N ARG A 13 -7.89 -4.54 -3.51
CA ARG A 13 -6.60 -4.84 -2.88
C ARG A 13 -5.51 -5.07 -3.92
N TYR A 14 -4.27 -4.83 -3.50
CA TYR A 14 -3.11 -5.38 -4.17
C TYR A 14 -2.83 -6.78 -3.63
N GLU A 15 -2.41 -7.68 -4.50
CA GLU A 15 -1.99 -9.03 -4.15
C GLU A 15 -0.52 -9.23 -4.50
N ALA A 16 0.24 -9.79 -3.58
CA ALA A 16 1.62 -10.19 -3.80
C ALA A 16 1.71 -11.71 -4.00
N ARG A 17 2.48 -12.14 -5.00
CA ARG A 17 2.83 -13.54 -5.25
C ARG A 17 4.34 -13.68 -5.26
N VAL A 18 4.83 -14.82 -4.77
CA VAL A 18 6.25 -15.10 -4.65
C VAL A 18 6.64 -16.16 -5.67
N ASP A 19 7.73 -15.93 -6.40
CA ASP A 19 8.34 -16.90 -7.32
C ASP A 19 7.35 -17.54 -8.34
N GLY A 20 6.32 -16.78 -8.73
CA GLY A 20 5.28 -17.22 -9.68
C GLY A 20 4.24 -18.19 -9.10
N GLU A 21 4.20 -18.37 -7.78
CA GLU A 21 3.22 -19.23 -7.12
C GLU A 21 1.79 -18.69 -7.27
N SER A 22 0.82 -19.59 -7.42
CA SER A 22 -0.60 -19.23 -7.48
C SER A 22 -1.13 -18.69 -6.15
N LYS A 23 -0.49 -19.05 -5.03
CA LYS A 23 -0.89 -18.63 -3.69
C LYS A 23 -0.53 -17.16 -3.49
N VAL A 24 -1.49 -16.40 -2.94
CA VAL A 24 -1.26 -15.02 -2.52
C VAL A 24 -0.43 -15.05 -1.24
N ALA A 25 0.76 -14.42 -1.29
CA ALA A 25 1.69 -14.32 -0.17
C ALA A 25 1.36 -13.14 0.76
N GLY A 26 0.63 -12.16 0.26
CA GLY A 26 0.14 -11.04 1.07
C GLY A 26 -0.77 -10.12 0.28
N VAL A 27 -1.51 -9.29 1.01
CA VAL A 27 -2.47 -8.35 0.46
C VAL A 27 -2.33 -6.95 1.07
N ALA A 28 -2.64 -5.93 0.29
CA ALA A 28 -2.81 -4.56 0.76
C ALA A 28 -4.17 -4.04 0.32
N GLU A 29 -5.11 -3.93 1.26
CA GLU A 29 -6.48 -3.50 1.01
C GLU A 29 -6.60 -1.99 0.98
N TYR A 30 -7.49 -1.49 0.12
CA TYR A 30 -7.70 -0.07 -0.04
C TYR A 30 -9.16 0.35 -0.23
N ILE A 31 -9.40 1.63 0.01
CA ILE A 31 -10.60 2.35 -0.43
C ILE A 31 -10.15 3.45 -1.38
N ARG A 32 -10.62 3.43 -2.62
CA ARG A 32 -10.17 4.35 -3.68
C ARG A 32 -11.32 5.23 -4.17
N THR A 33 -11.03 6.49 -4.40
CA THR A 33 -11.89 7.47 -5.09
C THR A 33 -11.15 7.98 -6.33
N ALA A 34 -11.75 8.94 -7.03
CA ALA A 34 -11.08 9.61 -8.16
C ALA A 34 -9.87 10.49 -7.73
N GLU A 35 -9.78 10.87 -6.44
CA GLU A 35 -8.79 11.84 -5.96
C GLU A 35 -7.81 11.24 -4.93
N LEU A 36 -8.23 10.18 -4.22
CA LEU A 36 -7.45 9.59 -3.14
C LEU A 36 -7.56 8.07 -3.08
N VAL A 37 -6.56 7.46 -2.47
CA VAL A 37 -6.57 6.07 -2.06
C VAL A 37 -6.21 5.98 -0.58
N ALA A 38 -7.05 5.31 0.20
CA ALA A 38 -6.79 5.00 1.59
C ALA A 38 -6.34 3.55 1.72
N PHE A 39 -5.14 3.31 2.25
CA PHE A 39 -4.64 1.97 2.53
C PHE A 39 -4.99 1.59 3.96
N VAL A 40 -5.92 0.63 4.09
CA VAL A 40 -6.62 0.35 5.35
C VAL A 40 -6.09 -0.87 6.08
N HIS A 41 -5.55 -1.83 5.34
CA HIS A 41 -5.05 -3.06 5.92
C HIS A 41 -3.92 -3.64 5.07
N THR A 42 -2.99 -4.33 5.72
CA THR A 42 -1.93 -5.09 5.05
C THR A 42 -1.69 -6.35 5.84
N GLU A 43 -1.69 -7.47 5.14
CA GLU A 43 -1.47 -8.79 5.72
C GLU A 43 -0.49 -9.56 4.85
N VAL A 44 0.39 -10.32 5.48
CA VAL A 44 1.35 -11.21 4.83
C VAL A 44 1.16 -12.57 5.48
N GLU A 45 1.03 -13.61 4.66
CA GLU A 45 0.88 -14.97 5.13
C GLU A 45 2.13 -15.36 5.98
N PRO A 46 1.96 -16.06 7.12
CA PRO A 46 3.05 -16.30 8.08
C PRO A 46 4.32 -16.93 7.48
N GLU A 47 4.15 -17.78 6.46
CA GLU A 47 5.26 -18.46 5.79
C GLU A 47 6.13 -17.54 4.91
N TYR A 48 5.65 -16.34 4.57
CA TYR A 48 6.40 -15.33 3.80
C TYR A 48 6.77 -14.09 4.64
N GLU A 49 6.55 -14.12 5.96
CA GLU A 49 7.03 -13.06 6.86
C GLU A 49 8.55 -12.92 6.79
N GLY A 50 9.04 -11.68 6.95
CA GLY A 50 10.47 -11.37 6.85
C GLY A 50 11.07 -11.44 5.44
N ALA A 51 10.30 -11.91 4.44
CA ALA A 51 10.77 -12.09 3.08
C ALA A 51 10.60 -10.84 2.17
N GLY A 52 10.15 -9.72 2.74
CA GLY A 52 10.00 -8.44 2.03
C GLY A 52 8.67 -8.24 1.29
N VAL A 53 7.72 -9.18 1.38
CA VAL A 53 6.41 -9.12 0.72
C VAL A 53 5.64 -7.84 1.05
N GLY A 54 5.51 -7.50 2.34
CA GLY A 54 4.83 -6.27 2.76
C GLY A 54 5.47 -5.01 2.18
N SER A 55 6.80 -4.94 2.14
CA SER A 55 7.50 -3.80 1.54
C SER A 55 7.25 -3.69 0.03
N ALA A 56 7.16 -4.82 -0.67
CA ALA A 56 6.83 -4.84 -2.10
C ALA A 56 5.39 -4.35 -2.35
N LEU A 57 4.43 -4.80 -1.54
CA LEU A 57 3.04 -4.34 -1.59
C LEU A 57 2.94 -2.81 -1.44
N VAL A 58 3.57 -2.26 -0.39
CA VAL A 58 3.53 -0.82 -0.12
C VAL A 58 4.17 -0.04 -1.27
N ARG A 59 5.36 -0.44 -1.71
CA ARG A 59 6.08 0.25 -2.79
C ARG A 59 5.26 0.28 -4.07
N ALA A 60 4.80 -0.87 -4.53
CA ALA A 60 4.01 -0.96 -5.77
C ALA A 60 2.73 -0.12 -5.69
N ALA A 61 2.01 -0.19 -4.56
CA ALA A 61 0.78 0.54 -4.37
C ALA A 61 0.98 2.07 -4.32
N LEU A 62 2.10 2.54 -3.73
CA LEU A 62 2.44 3.97 -3.70
C LEU A 62 2.95 4.48 -5.05
N ASP A 63 3.73 3.68 -5.77
CA ASP A 63 4.19 4.01 -7.13
C ASP A 63 3.00 4.16 -8.09
N GLU A 64 2.02 3.26 -8.00
CA GLU A 64 0.79 3.35 -8.79
C GLU A 64 -0.05 4.57 -8.38
N ALA A 65 -0.19 4.83 -7.07
CA ALA A 65 -0.89 6.03 -6.59
C ALA A 65 -0.25 7.32 -7.13
N ARG A 66 1.08 7.39 -7.16
CA ARG A 66 1.83 8.50 -7.77
C ARG A 66 1.54 8.62 -9.26
N ALA A 67 1.64 7.52 -10.00
CA ALA A 67 1.38 7.51 -11.44
C ALA A 67 -0.06 7.93 -11.78
N ALA A 68 -1.01 7.58 -10.93
CA ALA A 68 -2.42 7.95 -11.03
C ALA A 68 -2.73 9.36 -10.48
N ASN A 69 -1.75 10.11 -9.98
CA ASN A 69 -1.93 11.41 -9.31
C ASN A 69 -2.91 11.37 -8.12
N LEU A 70 -2.99 10.24 -7.42
CA LEU A 70 -3.84 10.06 -6.25
C LEU A 70 -3.11 10.51 -4.97
N ARG A 71 -3.85 11.12 -4.05
CA ARG A 71 -3.38 11.35 -2.68
C ARG A 71 -3.52 10.07 -1.85
N VAL A 72 -2.58 9.84 -0.95
CA VAL A 72 -2.53 8.63 -0.12
C VAL A 72 -2.98 8.94 1.30
N LEU A 73 -3.98 8.21 1.80
CA LEU A 73 -4.31 8.17 3.23
C LEU A 73 -3.81 6.85 3.82
N ALA A 74 -2.68 6.88 4.52
CA ALA A 74 -2.10 5.70 5.16
C ALA A 74 -2.73 5.45 6.55
N THR A 75 -3.93 4.86 6.60
CA THR A 75 -4.57 4.51 7.89
C THR A 75 -4.01 3.21 8.47
N CYS A 76 -3.53 2.30 7.62
CA CYS A 76 -2.80 1.12 8.04
C CYS A 76 -1.46 1.52 8.72
N PRO A 77 -1.18 1.07 9.96
CA PRO A 77 0.07 1.36 10.64
C PRO A 77 1.31 0.89 9.88
N PHE A 78 1.18 -0.21 9.12
CA PHE A 78 2.27 -0.74 8.32
C PHE A 78 2.65 0.21 7.17
N PHE A 79 1.66 0.71 6.41
CA PHE A 79 1.89 1.74 5.39
C PHE A 79 2.50 3.01 6.00
N ALA A 80 1.91 3.52 7.08
CA ALA A 80 2.40 4.73 7.74
C ALA A 80 3.86 4.58 8.22
N GLY A 81 4.17 3.46 8.86
CA GLY A 81 5.52 3.14 9.32
C GLY A 81 6.50 2.88 8.19
N TRP A 82 6.05 2.32 7.06
CA TRP A 82 6.91 2.13 5.89
C TRP A 82 7.25 3.47 5.23
N ILE A 83 6.26 4.35 5.03
CA ILE A 83 6.43 5.69 4.45
C ILE A 83 7.35 6.56 5.32
N SER A 84 7.29 6.44 6.64
CA SER A 84 8.19 7.22 7.52
C SER A 84 9.67 6.89 7.31
N ARG A 85 9.99 5.67 6.84
CA ARG A 85 11.35 5.22 6.48
C ARG A 85 11.72 5.52 5.01
N HIS A 86 10.75 5.93 4.20
CA HIS A 86 10.90 6.21 2.77
C HIS A 86 10.37 7.62 2.47
N PRO A 87 11.13 8.66 2.84
CA PRO A 87 10.69 10.05 2.77
C PRO A 87 10.33 10.49 1.35
N GLU A 88 10.82 9.81 0.33
CA GLU A 88 10.49 10.02 -1.07
C GLU A 88 9.01 9.76 -1.42
N TYR A 89 8.18 9.23 -0.51
CA TYR A 89 6.73 9.08 -0.68
C TYR A 89 5.89 10.00 0.20
N GLN A 90 6.49 10.82 1.05
CA GLN A 90 5.75 11.70 1.98
C GLN A 90 4.93 12.77 1.26
N ASP A 91 5.33 13.16 0.05
CA ASP A 91 4.61 14.06 -0.84
C ASP A 91 3.22 13.53 -1.24
N LEU A 92 3.05 12.21 -1.30
CA LEU A 92 1.76 11.58 -1.63
C LEU A 92 0.75 11.71 -0.50
N LEU A 93 1.22 11.79 0.75
CA LEU A 93 0.34 11.74 1.93
C LEU A 93 -0.69 12.87 1.88
N TYR A 94 -1.96 12.52 2.03
CA TYR A 94 -3.04 13.47 2.22
C TYR A 94 -2.81 14.25 3.52
N GLN A 95 -2.79 15.57 3.42
CA GLN A 95 -2.74 16.47 4.57
C GLN A 95 -4.12 17.10 4.76
N SER A 96 -4.72 16.91 5.92
CA SER A 96 -5.96 17.59 6.28
C SER A 96 -5.73 19.10 6.24
N ARG A 97 -6.50 19.81 5.42
CA ARG A 97 -6.46 21.28 5.34
C ARG A 97 -7.27 21.95 6.45
N SER A 98 -8.07 21.18 7.18
CA SER A 98 -8.87 21.69 8.29
C SER A 98 -7.95 22.09 9.44
N ARG A 99 -7.96 23.37 9.80
CA ARG A 99 -7.38 23.87 11.05
C ARG A 99 -8.53 24.07 12.03
N VAL A 100 -8.51 23.32 13.12
CA VAL A 100 -9.35 23.63 14.28
C VAL A 100 -8.58 24.67 15.08
N SER A 101 -9.17 25.86 15.26
CA SER A 101 -8.75 26.81 16.29
C SER A 101 -9.65 26.61 17.50
N ASP A 102 -9.04 26.49 18.68
CA ASP A 102 -9.76 26.50 19.97
C ASP A 102 -10.58 27.78 20.17
#